data_AF-A0A3N5FY32-F1
#
_entry.id   AF-A0A3N5FY32-F1
#
_cell.length_a   1.000
_cell.length_b   1.000
_cell.length_c   1.000
_cell.angle_alpha   90.00
_cell.angle_beta   90.00
_cell.angle_gamma   90.00
#
_symmetry.space_group_name_H-M   'P 1'
#
loop_
_entity.id
_entity.type
_entity.pdbx_description
1 polymer ?
#
loop_
_entity_poly.entity_id
_entity_poly.type
_entity_poly.pdbx_seq_one_letter_code
_entity_poly.pdbx_strand_id
1 'polypeptide(L)' 'LPRVSGVVTERGGSTSHFASLARERGIPMVLGVGDATRRIPDGAQVAVDGVAGIVRWIS' A
#
# COMPACT_ATOMS: atom_id res chain seq x y z
N LEU A 1 -2.85 -8.23 10.01
CA LEU A 1 -1.54 -7.60 9.75
C LEU A 1 -1.04 -6.86 11.01
N PRO A 2 -0.76 -7.55 12.12
CA PRO A 2 -0.42 -6.87 13.39
C PRO A 2 0.99 -6.24 13.42
N ARG A 3 1.79 -6.36 12.34
CA ARG A 3 3.20 -5.95 12.32
C ARG A 3 3.60 -5.18 11.05
N VAL A 4 2.62 -4.61 10.34
CA VAL A 4 2.88 -3.97 9.04
C VAL A 4 2.56 -2.49 9.14
N SER A 5 3.52 -1.64 8.74
CA SER A 5 3.38 -0.17 8.79
C SER A 5 2.65 0.42 7.58
N GLY A 6 2.51 -0.33 6.49
CA GLY A 6 1.80 0.08 5.28
C GLY A 6 1.63 -1.05 4.28
N VAL A 7 0.64 -0.97 3.41
CA VAL A 7 0.37 -2.01 2.39
C VAL A 7 0.31 -1.39 0.99
N VAL A 8 0.95 -2.05 0.04
CA VAL A 8 0.83 -1.72 -1.39
C VAL A 8 0.36 -2.97 -2.11
N THR A 9 -0.66 -2.86 -2.94
CA THR A 9 -1.16 -3.99 -3.74
C THR A 9 -1.23 -3.63 -5.21
N GLU A 10 -0.92 -4.57 -6.09
CA GLU A 10 -1.08 -4.39 -7.54
C GLU A 10 -2.54 -4.49 -7.98
N ARG A 11 -3.38 -5.12 -7.17
CA ARG A 11 -4.80 -5.37 -7.45
C ARG A 11 -5.69 -4.81 -6.36
N GLY A 12 -6.91 -4.47 -6.75
CA GLY A 12 -7.91 -3.88 -5.86
C GLY A 12 -8.14 -2.41 -6.17
N GLY A 13 -9.29 -1.91 -5.76
CA GLY A 13 -9.69 -0.52 -5.89
C GLY A 13 -10.37 -0.03 -4.61
N SER A 14 -10.84 1.21 -4.64
CA SER A 14 -11.45 1.91 -3.49
C SER A 14 -12.68 1.23 -2.89
N THR A 15 -13.29 0.28 -3.59
CA THR A 15 -14.46 -0.51 -3.15
C THR A 15 -14.14 -1.97 -2.82
N SER A 16 -12.87 -2.37 -2.88
CA SER A 16 -12.47 -3.76 -2.63
C SER A 16 -12.48 -4.11 -1.14
N HIS A 17 -12.47 -5.41 -0.83
CA HIS A 17 -12.29 -5.90 0.55
C HIS A 17 -11.05 -5.29 1.24
N PHE A 18 -9.99 -5.03 0.48
CA PHE A 18 -8.79 -4.35 0.99
C PHE A 18 -9.03 -2.89 1.37
N ALA A 19 -9.94 -2.19 0.70
CA ALA A 19 -10.28 -0.80 1.03
C ALA A 19 -11.03 -0.71 2.37
N SER A 20 -11.95 -1.63 2.63
CA SER A 20 -12.59 -1.73 3.95
C SER A 20 -11.57 -2.06 5.04
N LEU A 21 -10.66 -3.01 4.77
CA LEU A 21 -9.62 -3.40 5.72
C LEU A 21 -8.65 -2.24 6.04
N ALA A 22 -8.30 -1.42 5.06
CA ALA A 22 -7.47 -0.23 5.26
C ALA A 22 -8.08 0.71 6.32
N ARG A 23 -9.39 0.94 6.23
CA ARG A 23 -10.15 1.81 7.12
C ARG A 23 -10.28 1.21 8.53
N GLU A 24 -10.54 -0.09 8.62
CA GLU A 24 -10.69 -0.80 9.90
C GLU A 24 -9.39 -0.89 10.70
N ARG A 25 -8.24 -1.04 10.02
CA ARG A 25 -6.96 -1.29 10.67
C ARG A 25 -6.15 -0.03 10.93
N GLY A 26 -6.54 1.10 10.34
CA GLY A 26 -5.78 2.35 10.46
C GLY A 26 -4.37 2.27 9.84
N ILE A 27 -4.14 1.32 8.94
CA ILE A 27 -2.86 1.12 8.26
C ILE A 27 -2.96 1.83 6.90
N PRO A 28 -2.00 2.67 6.51
CA PRO A 28 -1.99 3.28 5.19
C PRO A 28 -1.88 2.21 4.11
N MET A 29 -2.81 2.23 3.15
CA MET A 29 -2.82 1.29 2.04
C MET A 29 -2.99 2.01 0.71
N VAL A 30 -2.21 1.62 -0.30
CA VAL A 30 -2.41 2.04 -1.69
C VAL A 30 -2.68 0.80 -2.53
N LEU A 31 -3.84 0.77 -3.18
CA LEU A 31 -4.32 -0.38 -3.94
C LEU A 31 -4.28 -0.08 -5.44
N GLY A 32 -4.06 -1.12 -6.25
CA GLY A 32 -4.06 -0.98 -7.70
C GLY A 32 -2.77 -0.37 -8.28
N VAL A 33 -1.65 -0.48 -7.57
CA VAL A 33 -0.34 0.01 -8.03
C VAL A 33 0.28 -1.00 -8.98
N GLY A 34 0.06 -0.84 -10.28
CA GLY A 34 0.60 -1.73 -11.30
C GLY A 34 2.12 -1.92 -11.21
N ASP A 35 2.57 -3.16 -11.38
CA ASP A 35 3.98 -3.59 -11.30
C ASP A 35 4.69 -3.26 -9.98
N ALA A 36 3.97 -3.00 -8.87
CA ALA A 36 4.58 -2.62 -7.59
C ALA A 36 5.64 -3.64 -7.12
N THR A 37 5.36 -4.94 -7.23
CA THR A 37 6.27 -6.00 -6.76
C THR A 37 7.54 -6.12 -7.61
N ARG A 38 7.46 -5.73 -8.88
CA ARG A 38 8.62 -5.67 -9.78
C ARG A 38 9.43 -4.39 -9.59
N ARG A 39 8.76 -3.29 -9.24
CA ARG A 39 9.36 -1.96 -9.11
C ARG A 39 9.95 -1.72 -7.72
N ILE A 40 9.41 -2.36 -6.68
CA ILE A 40 9.84 -2.24 -5.29
C ILE A 40 10.56 -3.53 -4.88
N PRO A 41 11.91 -3.57 -4.92
CA PRO A 41 12.67 -4.75 -4.51
C PRO A 41 12.48 -5.06 -3.03
N ASP A 42 12.67 -6.32 -2.67
CA ASP A 42 12.73 -6.73 -1.27
C ASP A 42 13.79 -5.94 -0.50
N GLY A 43 13.44 -5.51 0.72
CA GLY A 43 14.29 -4.68 1.57
C GLY A 43 14.31 -3.19 1.22
N ALA A 44 13.68 -2.77 0.12
CA ALA A 44 13.48 -1.36 -0.18
C ALA A 44 12.64 -0.67 0.89
N GLN A 45 13.00 0.58 1.21
CA GLN A 45 12.15 1.44 2.01
C GLN A 45 11.36 2.40 1.12
N VAL A 46 10.06 2.49 1.40
CA VAL A 46 9.12 3.38 0.70
C VAL A 46 8.19 4.03 1.71
N ALA A 47 7.76 5.26 1.42
CA ALA A 47 6.67 5.92 2.11
C ALA A 47 5.35 5.63 1.39
N VAL A 48 4.32 5.31 2.17
CA VAL A 48 2.97 4.98 1.69
C VAL A 48 1.98 6.02 2.21
N ASP A 49 1.34 6.75 1.30
CA ASP A 49 0.27 7.68 1.60
C ASP A 49 -1.06 7.11 1.07
N GLY A 50 -1.84 6.52 1.96
CA GLY A 50 -3.13 5.93 1.63
C GLY A 50 -4.25 6.94 1.36
N VAL A 51 -4.05 8.22 1.68
CA VAL A 51 -5.03 9.29 1.42
C VAL A 51 -4.81 9.86 0.03
N ALA A 52 -3.56 10.20 -0.31
CA ALA A 52 -3.19 10.70 -1.62
C ALA A 52 -3.09 9.59 -2.68
N GLY A 53 -2.99 8.32 -2.27
CA GLY A 53 -2.79 7.19 -3.17
C GLY A 53 -1.38 7.12 -3.74
N ILE A 54 -0.37 7.55 -2.97
CA ILE A 54 1.02 7.71 -3.43
C ILE A 54 1.93 6.71 -2.73
N VAL A 55 2.83 6.10 -3.50
CA VAL A 55 3.97 5.33 -3.00
C VAL A 55 5.24 5.97 -3.55
N ARG A 56 6.18 6.33 -2.68
CA ARG A 56 7.44 6.96 -3.06
C ARG A 56 8.63 6.35 -2.32
N TRP A 57 9.79 6.32 -2.98
CA TRP A 57 11.04 5.93 -2.35
C TRP A 57 11.42 6.91 -1.25
N ILE A 58 12.01 6.38 -0.17
CA ILE A 58 12.70 7.22 0.81
C ILE A 58 14.20 7.07 0.62
N SER A 59 14.88 8.23 0.63
CA SER A 59 16.32 8.33 0.60
C SER A 59 16.90 8.19 2.01
#